data_AF-A0A1W2FTF1-F1
#
_entry.id   AF-A0A1W2FTF1-F1
#
_cell.length_a   1.000
_cell.length_b   1.000
_cell.length_c   1.000
_cell.angle_alpha   90.00
_cell.angle_beta   90.00
_cell.angle_gamma   90.00
#
_symmetry.space_group_name_H-M   'P 1'
#
loop_
_entity.id
_entity.type
_entity.pdbx_description
1 polymer ?
#
loop_
_entity_poly.entity_id
_entity_poly.type
_entity_poly.pdbx_seq_one_letter_code
_entity_poly.pdbx_strand_id
1 'polypeptide(L)'
;MVEWQNRPLDAVYPVIFIDAIHVKIRDGQVANRSIYVALAVTCEGRRDILGLWAGDGGEGAEYWLHVLTELKNRGVADVLMVAATG
;
A
#
# COMPACT_ATOMS: atom_id res chain seq x y z
N MET A 1 -10.64 8.33 -8.53
CA MET A 1 -9.77 7.21 -8.09
C MET A 1 -8.30 7.63 -8.14
N VAL A 2 -7.80 8.10 -9.30
CA VAL A 2 -6.44 8.65 -9.45
C VAL A 2 -6.13 9.77 -8.45
N GLU A 3 -7.07 10.68 -8.22
CA GLU A 3 -6.91 11.78 -7.25
C GLU A 3 -6.63 11.27 -5.83
N TRP A 4 -7.40 10.27 -5.35
CA TRP A 4 -7.18 9.69 -4.03
C TRP A 4 -5.86 8.92 -3.95
N GLN A 5 -5.52 8.15 -5.00
CA GLN A 5 -4.24 7.42 -5.05
C GLN A 5 -3.02 8.34 -5.08
N ASN A 6 -3.15 9.57 -5.58
CA ASN A 6 -2.05 10.55 -5.65
C ASN A 6 -2.17 11.66 -4.60
N ARG A 7 -3.12 11.55 -3.65
CA ARG A 7 -3.30 12.57 -2.64
C ARG A 7 -2.03 12.69 -1.78
N PRO A 8 -1.70 13.91 -1.29
CA PRO A 8 -0.64 14.08 -0.32
C PRO A 8 -0.95 13.28 0.95
N LEU A 9 0.09 12.70 1.54
CA LEU A 9 0.07 11.94 2.77
C LEU A 9 0.76 12.72 3.88
N ASP A 10 0.51 12.33 5.13
CA ASP A 10 1.18 12.94 6.28
C ASP A 10 2.67 12.59 6.28
N ALA A 11 3.49 13.47 6.84
CA ALA A 11 4.94 13.28 6.86
C ALA A 11 5.37 12.13 7.77
N VAL A 12 4.61 11.79 8.81
CA VAL A 12 4.99 10.79 9.81
C VAL A 12 3.82 9.87 10.12
N TYR A 13 4.09 8.56 10.10
CA TYR A 13 3.13 7.53 10.53
C TYR A 13 3.74 6.64 11.63
N PRO A 14 3.10 6.54 12.81
CA PRO A 14 3.52 5.61 13.86
C PRO A 14 3.57 4.14 13.42
N VAL A 15 2.63 3.70 12.60
CA VAL A 15 2.63 2.33 12.06
C VAL A 15 2.00 2.28 10.67
N ILE A 16 2.63 1.51 9.78
CA ILE A 16 2.06 1.09 8.50
C ILE A 16 1.95 -0.44 8.48
N PHE A 17 0.77 -0.94 8.17
CA PHE A 17 0.47 -2.33 7.88
C PHE A 17 0.49 -2.55 6.38
N ILE A 18 1.25 -3.54 5.92
CA ILE A 18 1.29 -3.99 4.54
C ILE A 18 0.72 -5.42 4.51
N ASP A 19 -0.32 -5.61 3.71
CA ASP A 19 -0.98 -6.92 3.60
C ASP A 19 -1.43 -7.18 2.15
N ALA A 20 -1.70 -8.45 1.85
CA ALA A 20 -2.10 -8.93 0.53
C ALA A 20 -3.44 -9.67 0.60
N ILE A 21 -4.45 -9.15 -0.09
CA ILE A 21 -5.76 -9.79 -0.21
C ILE A 21 -5.86 -10.49 -1.55
N HIS A 22 -6.00 -11.81 -1.55
CA HIS A 22 -6.17 -12.59 -2.76
C HIS A 22 -7.65 -12.59 -3.18
N VAL A 23 -7.93 -12.02 -4.35
CA VAL A 23 -9.29 -11.91 -4.89
C VAL A 23 -9.35 -12.46 -6.31
N LYS A 24 -10.50 -13.05 -6.68
CA LYS A 24 -10.75 -13.48 -8.06
C LYS A 24 -11.11 -12.27 -8.91
N ILE A 25 -10.25 -11.92 -9.86
CA ILE A 25 -10.47 -10.82 -10.80
C ILE A 25 -10.72 -11.41 -12.19
N ARG A 26 -11.69 -10.85 -12.91
CA ARG A 26 -11.96 -11.19 -14.31
C ARG A 26 -11.39 -10.11 -15.22
N ASP A 27 -10.46 -10.51 -16.07
CA ASP A 27 -9.83 -9.66 -17.07
C ASP A 27 -9.54 -10.53 -18.31
N GLY A 28 -10.60 -10.81 -19.08
CA GLY A 28 -10.63 -11.89 -20.08
C GLY A 28 -10.91 -13.26 -19.45
N GLN A 29 -10.00 -13.75 -18.60
CA GLN A 29 -10.18 -14.96 -17.80
C GLN A 29 -10.21 -14.63 -16.30
N VAL A 30 -10.84 -15.51 -15.51
CA VAL A 30 -10.86 -15.38 -14.05
C VAL A 30 -9.57 -15.96 -13.49
N ALA A 31 -8.81 -15.15 -12.78
CA ALA A 31 -7.61 -15.56 -12.07
C ALA A 31 -7.62 -15.01 -10.65
N ASN A 32 -6.94 -15.70 -9.72
CA ASN A 32 -6.61 -15.11 -8.43
C ASN A 32 -5.52 -14.05 -8.64
N ARG A 33 -5.76 -12.82 -8.18
CA ARG A 33 -4.76 -11.75 -8.14
C ARG A 33 -4.67 -11.21 -6.72
N SER A 34 -3.47 -10.87 -6.30
CA SER A 34 -3.23 -10.21 -5.02
C SER A 34 -3.53 -8.73 -5.15
N ILE A 35 -4.22 -8.16 -4.17
CA ILE A 35 -4.33 -6.72 -3.98
C ILE A 35 -3.54 -6.37 -2.73
N TYR A 36 -2.47 -5.62 -2.91
CA TYR A 36 -1.65 -5.11 -1.81
C TYR A 36 -2.27 -3.86 -1.24
N VAL A 37 -2.32 -3.79 0.09
CA VAL A 37 -2.88 -2.68 0.83
C VAL A 37 -1.84 -2.11 1.78
N ALA A 38 -1.67 -0.79 1.76
CA ALA A 38 -0.96 -0.06 2.80
C ALA A 38 -1.99 0.65 3.68
N LEU A 39 -2.16 0.18 4.92
CA LEU A 39 -3.02 0.77 5.93
C LEU A 39 -2.15 1.38 7.03
N ALA A 40 -2.34 2.64 7.36
CA ALA A 40 -1.59 3.33 8.40
C ALA A 40 -2.50 3.75 9.56
N VAL A 41 -1.86 4.06 10.69
CA VAL A 41 -2.46 4.83 11.77
C VAL A 41 -1.78 6.21 11.78
N THR A 42 -2.55 7.30 11.72
CA THR A 42 -2.03 8.67 11.81
C THR A 42 -1.56 8.99 13.23
N CYS A 43 -0.82 10.10 13.40
CA CYS A 43 -0.40 10.57 14.72
C CYS A 43 -1.58 10.89 15.66
N GLU A 44 -2.76 11.18 15.13
CA GLU A 44 -4.01 11.37 15.87
C GLU A 44 -4.75 10.06 16.19
N GLY A 45 -4.16 8.91 15.83
CA GLY A 45 -4.74 7.59 16.08
C GLY A 45 -5.84 7.17 15.11
N ARG A 46 -5.97 7.83 13.94
CA ARG A 46 -6.97 7.48 12.93
C ARG A 46 -6.41 6.45 11.95
N ARG A 47 -7.26 5.53 11.49
CA ARG A 47 -6.88 4.61 10.41
C ARG A 47 -6.94 5.35 9.07
N ASP A 48 -5.93 5.17 8.24
CA ASP A 48 -5.86 5.74 6.92
C ASP A 48 -5.35 4.74 5.88
N ILE A 49 -6.04 4.61 4.74
CA ILE A 49 -5.56 3.77 3.65
C ILE A 49 -4.68 4.63 2.76
N LEU A 50 -3.40 4.27 2.69
CA LEU A 50 -2.41 5.01 1.94
C LEU A 50 -2.43 4.64 0.46
N GLY A 51 -2.67 3.37 0.14
CA GLY A 51 -2.74 2.92 -1.25
C GLY A 51 -3.22 1.48 -1.41
N LEU A 52 -3.56 1.16 -2.65
CA LEU A 52 -4.01 -0.14 -3.11
C LEU A 52 -3.34 -0.43 -4.45
N TRP A 53 -2.65 -1.57 -4.56
CA TRP A 53 -1.96 -1.96 -5.78
C TRP A 53 -2.39 -3.36 -6.20
N ALA A 54 -2.78 -3.50 -7.47
CA ALA A 54 -3.01 -4.82 -8.03
C ALA A 54 -1.66 -5.48 -8.32
N GLY A 55 -1.42 -6.64 -7.70
CA GLY A 55 -0.32 -7.51 -8.03
C GLY A 55 -0.54 -8.21 -9.35
N ASP A 56 0.52 -8.27 -10.15
CA ASP A 56 0.63 -9.10 -11.35
C ASP A 56 1.25 -10.49 -11.06
N GLY A 57 1.48 -10.79 -9.79
CA GLY A 57 2.04 -12.06 -9.31
C GLY A 57 3.47 -11.94 -8.75
N GLY A 58 4.05 -10.73 -8.72
CA GLY A 58 5.37 -10.48 -8.12
C GLY A 58 5.32 -9.74 -6.77
N GLU A 59 5.90 -10.35 -5.72
CA GLU A 59 6.16 -9.73 -4.41
C GLU A 59 7.66 -9.48 -4.19
N GLY A 60 8.39 -9.34 -5.29
CA GLY A 60 9.83 -9.13 -5.25
C GLY A 60 10.23 -7.79 -4.63
N ALA A 61 11.49 -7.67 -4.25
CA ALA A 61 12.05 -6.45 -3.67
C ALA A 61 11.83 -5.20 -4.55
N GLU A 62 11.87 -5.36 -5.88
CA GLU A 62 11.64 -4.25 -6.83
C GLU A 62 10.20 -3.72 -6.78
N TYR A 63 9.22 -4.61 -6.62
CA TYR A 63 7.82 -4.22 -6.49
C TYR A 63 7.57 -3.43 -5.20
N TRP A 64 8.07 -3.94 -4.07
CA TRP A 64 7.94 -3.25 -2.79
C TRP A 64 8.72 -1.93 -2.75
N LEU A 65 9.87 -1.86 -3.42
CA LEU A 65 10.60 -0.61 -3.59
C LEU A 65 9.76 0.43 -4.34
N HIS A 66 9.05 0.02 -5.40
CA HIS A 66 8.14 0.91 -6.12
C HIS A 66 7.01 1.43 -5.23
N VAL A 67 6.31 0.54 -4.50
CA VAL A 67 5.22 0.90 -3.58
C VAL A 67 5.71 1.90 -2.51
N LEU A 68 6.83 1.60 -1.84
CA LEU A 68 7.37 2.46 -0.79
C LEU A 68 7.88 3.81 -1.35
N THR A 69 8.41 3.81 -2.57
CA THR A 69 8.82 5.05 -3.25
C THR A 69 7.62 5.93 -3.57
N GLU A 70 6.48 5.34 -3.96
CA GLU A 70 5.25 6.10 -4.19
C GLU A 70 4.77 6.78 -2.90
N LEU A 71 4.74 6.05 -1.77
CA LEU A 71 4.38 6.62 -0.47
C LEU A 71 5.30 7.78 -0.09
N LYS A 72 6.61 7.62 -0.28
CA LYS A 72 7.60 8.68 -0.05
C LYS A 72 7.34 9.91 -0.92
N ASN A 73 7.11 9.72 -2.21
CA ASN A 73 6.87 10.81 -3.16
C ASN A 73 5.56 11.57 -2.84
N ARG A 74 4.62 10.92 -2.16
CA ARG A 74 3.36 11.53 -1.71
C ARG A 74 3.46 12.26 -0.39
N GLY A 75 4.62 12.24 0.28
CA GLY A 75 4.89 13.06 1.46
C GLY A 75 5.37 12.28 2.69
N VAL A 76 5.30 10.94 2.69
CA VAL A 76 5.76 10.14 3.83
C VAL A 76 7.26 10.31 4.01
N ALA A 77 7.67 10.87 5.13
CA ALA A 77 9.06 11.14 5.47
C ALA A 77 9.61 10.15 6.50
N ASP A 78 8.78 9.69 7.46
CA ASP A 78 9.20 8.77 8.50
C ASP A 78 8.08 7.79 8.92
N VAL A 79 8.49 6.58 9.31
CA VAL A 79 7.59 5.51 9.75
C VAL A 79 8.26 4.77 10.90
N LEU A 80 7.65 4.80 12.09
CA LEU A 80 8.25 4.19 13.28
C LEU A 80 8.24 2.66 13.20
N MET A 81 7.19 2.07 12.63
CA MET A 81 7.06 0.61 12.48
C MET A 81 6.34 0.26 11.18
N VAL A 82 6.90 -0.70 10.44
CA VAL A 82 6.21 -1.37 9.34
C VAL A 82 5.93 -2.80 9.76
N ALA A 83 4.65 -3.19 9.73
CA ALA A 83 4.21 -4.56 9.96
C ALA A 83 3.74 -5.14 8.63
N ALA A 84 4.45 -6.13 8.12
CA ALA A 84 4.10 -6.82 6.87
C ALA A 84 3.83 -8.31 7.15
N THR A 85 2.85 -8.87 6.47
CA THR A 85 2.68 -10.33 6.37
C THR A 85 3.66 -10.88 5.33
N GLY A 86 4.19 -12.07 5.56
CA GLY A 86 5.15 -12.76 4.69
C GLY A 86 4.81 -14.22 4.53
#